data_AF-A0AAP2DZB2-F1
#
_entry.id   AF-A0AAP2DZB2-F1
#
_cell.length_a   1.000
_cell.length_b   1.000
_cell.length_c   1.000
_cell.angle_alpha   90.00
_cell.angle_beta   90.00
_cell.angle_gamma   90.00
#
_symmetry.space_group_name_H-M   'P 1'
#
loop_
_entity.id
_entity.type
_entity.pdbx_description
1 polymer ?
#
loop_
_entity_poly.entity_id
_entity_poly.type
_entity_poly.pdbx_seq_one_letter_code
_entity_poly.pdbx_strand_id
1 'polypeptide(L)'
;MKAEQLTPQRWEDIVFEYRNKDYGAYENRRSYSKHVLLAAIITLITAALVLAYPKIVELFESQSDEVIPVLKTVKYTDLAPPPPIQNTPPPPQVNIPPPVKTIIKYLQPKLTDNEIVEEKEIPTIEEIKENEEGSE
;
A
#
# COMPACT_ATOMS: atom_id res chain seq x y z
N MET A 1 60.81 -15.29 -5.08
CA MET A 1 60.11 -15.24 -6.38
C MET A 1 58.64 -14.97 -6.09
N LYS A 2 58.09 -13.89 -6.66
CA LYS A 2 56.85 -13.24 -6.20
C LYS A 2 55.62 -13.99 -6.74
N ALA A 3 54.77 -14.49 -5.86
CA ALA A 3 53.54 -15.24 -6.18
C ALA A 3 52.39 -14.31 -6.61
N GLU A 4 52.64 -13.44 -7.60
CA GLU A 4 51.73 -12.33 -7.93
C GLU A 4 50.94 -12.54 -9.24
N GLN A 5 51.05 -13.70 -9.90
CA GLN A 5 50.55 -13.92 -11.26
C GLN A 5 49.46 -15.00 -11.38
N LEU A 6 48.67 -15.27 -10.34
CA LEU A 6 47.65 -16.34 -10.35
C LEU A 6 46.20 -15.87 -10.22
N THR A 7 45.92 -14.57 -10.26
CA THR A 7 44.55 -14.09 -10.42
C THR A 7 44.27 -13.88 -11.91
N PRO A 8 43.29 -14.57 -12.52
CA PRO A 8 42.87 -14.24 -13.88
C PRO A 8 42.49 -12.76 -13.91
N GLN A 9 43.01 -12.03 -14.90
CA GLN A 9 42.66 -10.62 -15.10
C GLN A 9 41.15 -10.52 -15.24
N ARG A 10 40.51 -9.75 -14.36
CA ARG A 10 39.06 -9.53 -14.42
C ARG A 10 38.80 -8.69 -15.68
N TRP A 11 37.65 -8.89 -16.31
CA TRP A 11 37.35 -8.20 -17.57
C TRP A 11 37.39 -6.67 -17.39
N GLU A 12 36.98 -6.16 -16.23
CA GLU A 12 37.07 -4.74 -15.90
C GLU A 12 38.52 -4.23 -15.82
N ASP A 13 39.51 -5.07 -15.50
CA ASP A 13 40.91 -4.66 -15.48
C ASP A 13 41.44 -4.44 -16.90
N ILE A 14 41.03 -5.30 -17.83
CA ILE A 14 41.43 -5.26 -19.25
C ILE A 14 40.82 -4.04 -19.94
N VAL A 15 39.51 -3.80 -19.75
CA VAL A 15 38.82 -2.67 -20.39
C VAL A 15 39.34 -1.31 -19.91
N PHE A 16 39.85 -1.26 -18.69
CA PHE A 16 40.39 -0.04 -18.08
C PHE A 16 41.92 0.00 -18.01
N GLU A 17 42.63 -0.86 -18.74
CA GLU A 17 44.10 -0.90 -18.70
C GLU A 17 44.74 0.44 -19.09
N TYR A 18 44.22 1.08 -20.16
CA TYR A 18 44.70 2.37 -20.67
C TYR A 18 43.69 3.51 -20.49
N ARG A 19 42.75 3.37 -19.55
CA ARG A 19 41.70 4.37 -19.28
C ARG A 19 41.79 4.86 -17.84
N ASN A 20 41.19 6.02 -17.58
CA ASN A 20 41.07 6.54 -16.23
C ASN A 20 40.17 5.62 -15.38
N LYS A 21 40.73 5.04 -14.30
CA LYS A 21 40.03 4.20 -13.32
C LYS A 21 39.33 5.00 -12.21
N ASP A 22 39.72 6.27 -12.03
CA ASP A 22 39.25 7.14 -10.94
C ASP A 22 37.88 7.79 -11.22
N TYR A 23 37.39 7.74 -12.47
CA TYR A 23 36.08 8.29 -12.84
C TYR A 23 34.89 7.41 -12.34
N GLY A 24 35.09 6.55 -11.34
CA GLY A 24 34.05 5.78 -10.65
C GLY A 24 33.46 4.58 -11.41
N ALA A 25 33.49 4.58 -12.76
CA ALA A 25 32.95 3.48 -13.57
C ALA A 25 33.65 2.13 -13.32
N TYR A 26 34.96 2.15 -13.08
CA TYR A 26 35.74 0.97 -12.74
C TYR A 26 35.36 0.41 -11.37
N GLU A 27 35.21 1.29 -10.36
CA GLU A 27 34.80 0.90 -9.02
C GLU A 27 33.41 0.26 -9.02
N ASN A 28 32.45 0.85 -9.72
CA ASN A 28 31.09 0.31 -9.81
C ASN A 28 31.08 -1.12 -10.37
N ARG A 29 31.86 -1.38 -11.43
CA ARG A 29 31.96 -2.73 -12.02
C ARG A 29 32.66 -3.71 -11.10
N ARG A 30 33.72 -3.28 -10.42
CA ARG A 30 34.47 -4.11 -9.48
C ARG A 30 33.65 -4.47 -8.23
N SER A 31 32.82 -3.54 -7.75
CA SER A 31 31.96 -3.71 -6.59
C SER A 31 30.60 -4.34 -6.90
N TYR A 32 30.20 -4.41 -8.18
CA TYR A 32 28.92 -4.98 -8.61
C TYR A 32 28.65 -6.37 -8.03
N SER A 33 29.61 -7.30 -8.12
CA SER A 33 29.44 -8.65 -7.56
C SER A 33 29.18 -8.64 -6.05
N LYS A 34 29.79 -7.69 -5.31
CA LYS A 34 29.55 -7.53 -3.87
C LYS A 34 28.14 -7.02 -3.61
N HIS A 35 27.67 -6.05 -4.38
CA HIS A 35 26.30 -5.54 -4.28
C HIS A 35 25.26 -6.61 -4.61
N VAL A 36 25.50 -7.42 -5.64
CA VAL A 36 24.61 -8.55 -5.98
C VAL A 36 24.55 -9.56 -4.84
N LEU A 37 25.70 -9.92 -4.24
CA LEU A 37 25.73 -10.83 -3.10
C LEU A 37 25.03 -10.23 -1.87
N LEU A 38 25.23 -8.95 -1.59
CA LEU A 38 24.54 -8.25 -0.51
C LEU A 38 23.02 -8.23 -0.75
N ALA A 39 22.58 -7.91 -1.96
CA ALA A 39 21.17 -7.94 -2.34
C ALA A 39 20.58 -9.34 -2.16
N ALA A 40 21.29 -10.40 -2.58
CA ALA A 40 20.85 -11.78 -2.40
C ALA A 40 20.70 -12.17 -0.92
N ILE A 41 21.59 -11.68 -0.04
CA ILE A 41 21.46 -11.93 1.41
C ILE A 41 20.24 -11.19 1.97
N ILE A 42 20.05 -9.93 1.60
CA ILE A 42 18.91 -9.13 2.07
C ILE A 42 17.60 -9.78 1.61
N THR A 43 17.49 -10.18 0.35
CA THR A 43 16.28 -10.83 -0.17
C THR A 43 16.01 -12.16 0.52
N LEU A 44 17.05 -12.95 0.81
CA LEU A 44 16.92 -14.19 1.56
C LEU A 44 16.40 -13.94 2.99
N ILE A 45 16.94 -12.94 3.68
CA ILE A 45 16.49 -12.57 5.03
C ILE A 45 15.04 -12.08 4.99
N THR A 46 14.70 -11.18 4.06
CA THR A 46 13.33 -10.67 3.93
C THR A 46 12.35 -11.79 3.61
N ALA A 47 12.69 -12.71 2.70
CA ALA A 47 11.86 -13.87 2.39
C ALA A 47 11.68 -14.79 3.61
N ALA A 48 12.75 -15.06 4.35
CA ALA A 48 12.68 -15.85 5.57
C ALA A 48 11.79 -15.18 6.64
N LEU A 49 11.86 -13.85 6.79
CA LEU A 49 11.00 -13.11 7.70
C LEU A 49 9.53 -13.16 7.30
N VAL A 50 9.21 -13.06 6.01
CA VAL A 50 7.83 -13.17 5.52
C VAL A 50 7.27 -14.56 5.78
N LEU A 51 8.07 -15.62 5.54
CA LEU A 51 7.66 -16.99 5.81
C LEU A 51 7.54 -17.28 7.32
N ALA A 52 8.42 -16.70 8.14
CA ALA A 52 8.40 -16.84 9.59
C ALA A 52 7.39 -15.91 10.27
N TYR A 53 6.85 -14.92 9.57
CA TYR A 53 5.92 -13.92 10.11
C TYR A 53 4.78 -14.50 10.95
N PRO A 54 3.99 -15.49 10.49
CA PRO A 54 2.91 -16.05 11.30
C PRO A 54 3.42 -16.71 12.59
N LYS A 55 4.60 -17.35 12.55
CA LYS A 55 5.22 -17.97 13.73
C LYS A 55 5.78 -16.95 14.71
N ILE A 56 6.27 -15.83 14.20
CA ILE A 56 6.70 -14.71 15.04
C ILE A 56 5.47 -14.11 15.75
N VAL A 57 4.36 -13.88 15.03
CA VAL A 57 3.11 -13.37 15.63
C VAL A 57 2.57 -14.30 16.71
N GLU A 58 2.47 -15.60 16.44
CA GLU A 58 2.03 -16.62 17.41
C GLU A 58 2.89 -16.60 18.70
N LEU A 59 4.20 -16.37 18.58
CA LEU A 59 5.11 -16.30 19.73
C LEU A 59 4.89 -15.05 20.59
N PHE A 60 4.56 -13.91 19.97
CA PHE A 60 4.24 -12.66 20.67
C PHE A 60 2.82 -12.67 21.26
N GLU A 61 1.85 -13.25 20.57
CA GLU A 61 0.48 -13.48 21.09
C GLU A 61 0.51 -14.48 22.26
N SER A 62 1.31 -15.55 22.21
CA SER A 62 1.43 -16.48 23.33
C SER A 62 2.06 -15.85 24.58
N GLN A 63 2.81 -14.75 24.45
CA GLN A 63 3.44 -14.04 25.56
C GLN A 63 2.58 -12.86 26.06
N SER A 64 1.68 -12.38 25.21
CA SER A 64 0.62 -11.49 25.61
C SER A 64 -0.44 -12.38 26.25
N ASP A 65 -0.54 -12.38 27.58
CA ASP A 65 -1.81 -12.70 28.23
C ASP A 65 -2.82 -11.64 27.77
N GLU A 66 -3.24 -11.72 26.50
CA GLU A 66 -4.51 -11.17 26.09
C GLU A 66 -5.48 -11.95 26.95
N VAL A 67 -5.97 -11.25 27.96
CA VAL A 67 -7.27 -11.48 28.54
C VAL A 67 -8.22 -11.44 27.35
N ILE A 68 -8.31 -12.55 26.59
CA ILE A 68 -9.48 -12.90 25.82
C ILE A 68 -10.56 -12.73 26.87
N PRO A 69 -11.42 -11.69 26.79
CA PRO A 69 -12.52 -11.60 27.73
C PRO A 69 -13.25 -12.90 27.48
N VAL A 70 -13.11 -13.83 28.43
CA VAL A 70 -13.62 -15.18 28.32
C VAL A 70 -15.01 -14.97 27.79
N LEU A 71 -15.25 -15.31 26.53
CA LEU A 71 -16.59 -15.46 26.01
C LEU A 71 -17.05 -16.63 26.84
N LYS A 72 -17.55 -16.30 28.03
CA LYS A 72 -18.13 -17.19 29.00
C LYS A 72 -19.29 -17.71 28.19
N THR A 73 -19.04 -18.81 27.49
CA THR A 73 -20.07 -19.70 27.01
C THR A 73 -20.68 -20.19 28.30
N VAL A 74 -21.56 -19.36 28.87
CA VAL A 74 -22.41 -19.76 29.96
C VAL A 74 -23.27 -20.81 29.29
N LYS A 75 -22.99 -22.08 29.60
CA LYS A 75 -23.91 -23.14 29.22
C LYS A 75 -25.24 -22.73 29.83
N TYR A 76 -26.30 -22.71 29.03
CA TYR A 76 -27.64 -22.31 29.49
C TYR A 76 -28.12 -23.11 30.72
N THR A 77 -27.47 -24.22 31.02
CA THR A 77 -27.67 -25.07 32.21
C THR A 77 -27.18 -24.46 33.52
N ASP A 78 -26.30 -23.46 33.48
CA ASP A 78 -25.70 -22.85 34.69
C ASP A 78 -26.40 -21.54 35.10
N LEU A 79 -27.40 -21.09 34.33
CA LEU A 79 -28.23 -19.93 34.71
C LEU A 79 -29.37 -20.39 35.63
N ALA A 80 -29.48 -19.75 36.79
CA ALA A 80 -30.64 -19.92 37.66
C ALA A 80 -31.93 -19.50 36.92
N PRO A 81 -33.06 -20.18 37.17
CA PRO A 81 -34.33 -19.82 36.55
C PRO A 81 -34.70 -18.36 36.88
N PRO A 82 -35.26 -17.60 35.91
CA PRO A 82 -35.59 -16.20 36.13
C PRO A 82 -36.60 -16.06 37.27
N PRO A 83 -36.50 -14.98 38.07
CA PRO A 83 -37.44 -14.73 39.15
C PRO A 83 -38.86 -14.59 38.59
N PRO A 84 -39.89 -15.03 39.33
CA PRO A 84 -41.28 -14.92 38.89
C PRO A 84 -41.64 -13.45 38.65
N ILE A 85 -42.15 -13.16 37.45
CA ILE A 85 -42.61 -11.83 37.06
C ILE A 85 -43.78 -11.48 37.98
N GLN A 86 -43.59 -10.50 38.87
CA GLN A 86 -44.71 -9.92 39.61
C GLN A 86 -45.59 -9.16 38.59
N ASN A 87 -46.84 -9.58 38.45
CA ASN A 87 -47.85 -8.89 37.66
C ASN A 87 -48.20 -7.55 38.34
N THR A 88 -47.41 -6.51 38.09
CA THR A 88 -47.86 -5.14 38.38
C THR A 88 -48.81 -4.69 37.27
N PRO A 89 -49.88 -3.95 37.59
CA PRO A 89 -50.80 -3.45 36.56
C PRO A 89 -50.04 -2.62 35.53
N PRO A 90 -50.35 -2.78 34.22
CA PRO A 90 -49.66 -2.04 33.18
C PRO A 90 -49.82 -0.52 33.41
N PRO A 91 -48.75 0.27 33.20
CA PRO A 91 -48.82 1.71 33.38
C PRO A 91 -49.88 2.33 32.46
N PRO A 92 -50.60 3.38 32.92
CA PRO A 92 -51.62 4.02 32.12
C PRO A 92 -51.06 4.51 30.78
N GLN A 93 -51.77 4.23 29.69
CA GLN A 93 -51.36 4.66 28.35
C GLN A 93 -51.46 6.18 28.23
N VAL A 94 -50.32 6.84 28.01
CA VAL A 94 -50.29 8.27 27.68
C VAL A 94 -50.65 8.42 26.20
N ASN A 95 -51.73 9.14 25.90
CA ASN A 95 -52.12 9.46 24.53
C ASN A 95 -51.20 10.57 24.00
N ILE A 96 -50.17 10.18 23.23
CA ILE A 96 -49.27 11.14 22.58
C ILE A 96 -49.91 11.51 21.23
N PRO A 97 -50.16 12.81 20.94
CA PRO A 97 -50.74 13.21 19.68
C PRO A 97 -49.79 12.86 18.52
N PRO A 98 -50.32 12.43 17.35
CA PRO A 98 -49.51 11.95 16.25
C PRO A 98 -48.60 13.07 15.69
N PRO A 99 -47.33 12.76 15.37
CA PRO A 99 -46.39 13.75 14.88
C PRO A 99 -46.79 14.27 13.50
N VAL A 100 -46.83 15.59 13.36
CA VAL A 100 -47.10 16.28 12.09
C VAL A 100 -45.91 16.03 11.15
N LYS A 101 -46.13 15.24 10.09
CA LYS A 101 -45.12 15.00 9.06
C LYS A 101 -45.00 16.25 8.19
N THR A 102 -43.90 16.99 8.30
CA THR A 102 -43.53 18.02 7.33
C THR A 102 -43.05 17.33 6.05
N ILE A 103 -43.84 17.42 4.99
CA ILE A 103 -43.51 16.83 3.69
C ILE A 103 -42.59 17.83 2.98
N ILE A 104 -41.30 17.56 2.95
CA ILE A 104 -40.33 18.38 2.21
C ILE A 104 -40.42 17.94 0.73
N LYS A 105 -40.85 18.85 -0.16
CA LYS A 105 -40.97 18.56 -1.59
C LYS A 105 -39.61 18.76 -2.27
N TYR A 106 -38.99 17.67 -2.70
CA TYR A 106 -37.73 17.70 -3.45
C TYR A 106 -37.97 18.24 -4.86
N LEU A 107 -37.25 19.30 -5.23
CA LEU A 107 -37.16 19.78 -6.60
C LEU A 107 -36.01 19.07 -7.29
N GLN A 108 -36.25 18.62 -8.52
CA GLN A 108 -35.24 17.96 -9.33
C GLN A 108 -34.10 18.93 -9.69
N PRO A 109 -32.84 18.49 -9.61
CA PRO A 109 -31.70 19.31 -10.00
C PRO A 109 -31.72 19.55 -11.52
N LYS A 110 -31.46 20.79 -11.94
CA LYS A 110 -31.41 21.18 -13.35
C LYS A 110 -30.08 20.71 -13.96
N LEU A 111 -30.15 19.93 -15.04
CA LEU A 111 -29.00 19.53 -15.84
C LEU A 111 -28.47 20.78 -16.57
N THR A 112 -27.24 21.19 -16.28
CA THR A 112 -26.50 22.18 -17.07
C THR A 112 -25.62 21.41 -18.05
N ASP A 113 -25.87 21.58 -19.35
CA ASP A 113 -24.99 21.07 -20.39
C ASP A 113 -23.69 21.86 -20.30
N ASN A 114 -22.62 21.22 -19.82
CA ASN A 114 -21.30 21.81 -19.86
C ASN A 114 -20.91 21.96 -21.33
N GLU A 115 -20.66 23.22 -21.69
CA GLU A 115 -20.13 23.67 -22.97
C GLU A 115 -19.02 22.73 -23.43
N ILE A 116 -19.25 22.10 -24.58
CA ILE A 116 -18.28 21.27 -25.28
C ILE A 116 -17.05 22.16 -25.48
N VAL A 117 -15.97 21.85 -24.77
CA VAL A 117 -14.67 22.50 -24.99
C VAL A 117 -14.32 22.23 -26.44
N GLU A 118 -14.38 23.26 -27.29
CA GLU A 118 -13.94 23.19 -28.68
C GLU A 118 -12.51 22.64 -28.69
N GLU A 119 -12.36 21.44 -29.24
CA GLU A 119 -11.06 20.83 -29.48
C GLU A 119 -10.32 21.73 -30.46
N LYS A 120 -9.41 22.55 -29.93
CA LYS A 120 -8.57 23.44 -30.71
C LYS A 120 -7.77 22.60 -31.69
N GLU A 121 -8.14 22.68 -32.97
CA GLU A 121 -7.43 22.00 -34.05
C GLU A 121 -5.95 22.40 -33.99
N ILE A 122 -5.10 21.41 -33.75
CA ILE A 122 -3.65 21.54 -33.84
C ILE A 122 -3.28 21.86 -35.30
N PRO A 123 -2.43 22.87 -35.55
CA PRO A 123 -2.07 23.25 -36.91
C PRO A 123 -1.37 22.09 -37.62
N THR A 124 -1.69 21.93 -38.90
CA THR A 124 -1.09 20.89 -39.74
C THR A 124 0.36 21.25 -40.04
N ILE A 125 1.23 20.25 -40.17
CA ILE A 125 2.69 20.34 -40.39
C ILE A 125 3.11 21.32 -41.51
N GLU A 126 2.22 21.61 -42.44
CA GLU A 126 2.46 22.53 -43.55
C GLU A 126 2.54 24.01 -43.10
N GLU A 127 1.68 24.45 -42.17
CA GLU A 127 1.70 25.84 -41.65
C GLU A 127 2.92 26.12 -40.75
N ILE A 128 3.44 25.09 -40.08
CA ILE A 128 4.64 25.19 -39.24
C ILE A 128 5.88 25.44 -40.12
N LYS A 129 5.90 24.88 -41.33
CA LYS A 129 7.02 25.01 -42.27
C LYS A 129 7.08 26.38 -42.93
N GLU A 130 5.93 26.95 -43.30
CA GLU A 130 5.87 28.27 -43.94
C GLU A 130 6.33 29.39 -43.00
N ASN A 131 6.15 29.22 -41.69
CA ASN A 131 6.55 30.22 -40.70
C ASN A 131 8.05 30.16 -40.33
N GLU A 132 8.77 29.08 -40.67
CA GLU A 132 10.22 28.95 -40.42
C GLU A 132 11.10 29.37 -41.62
N GLU A 133 10.52 29.57 -42.80
CA GLU A 133 11.27 29.99 -44.00
C GLU A 133 11.37 31.52 -44.18
N GLY A 134 10.93 32.29 -43.18
CA GLY A 134 10.88 33.77 -43.21
C GLY A 134 11.84 34.50 -42.28
N SER A 135 13.02 33.95 -41.99
CA SER A 135 14.07 34.67 -41.23
C SER A 135 15.45 34.55 -41.89
N GLU A 136 15.66 35.33 -42.94
CA GLU A 136 16.97 35.94 -43.28
C GLU A 136 16.91 37.44 -43.01
#